data_AF-A0A2E7VE77-F1
#
_entry.id   AF-A0A2E7VE77-F1
#
_cell.length_a   1.000
_cell.length_b   1.000
_cell.length_c   1.000
_cell.angle_alpha   90.00
_cell.angle_beta   90.00
_cell.angle_gamma   90.00
#
_symmetry.space_group_name_H-M   'P 1'
#
loop_
_entity.id
_entity.type
_entity.pdbx_description
1 polymer ?
#
loop_
_entity_poly.entity_id
_entity_poly.type
_entity_poly.pdbx_seq_one_letter_code
_entity_poly.pdbx_strand_id
1 'polypeptide(L)'
;MQKNSAVTGDQRMNDNQTTEGFMSMKGGGYYSKATIGAKHVIDNAAHLIFDSLARMNPPDNGTTFTVADMGCADGGTSISTVGEILKFIRKKTPSRPIQMVYTDLPKNDFSQVFQNVHGQTDMATYINDIDDLYVFSSATSFHKPIFPAGSLNLGISATASHYVSEQPCIISNHIHMVGSSGEERTAYQEQGRLDWEQMLLNRARDLAPNGRLALFNFGIDEKGRYLGSTGGVNMFDTFNLLWKSLADDGTISEEEYLNTNFPQSYRTVKEFTAPLDDENSRVYEAGLRMEHVETRVVACPFAEDFKRHGDSVRFAKEYIPTLRSWSEATFANGLSNERPLEEQRKILDTFYGKYENLVATSPAGHAMDYVHCYLIIRKDF
;
A
#
# COMPACT_ATOMS: atom_id res chain seq x y z
N MET A 1 -13.99 -55.21 -8.03
CA MET A 1 -14.64 -53.88 -8.02
C MET A 1 -14.43 -53.26 -6.63
N GLN A 2 -13.31 -52.57 -6.44
CA GLN A 2 -13.08 -51.70 -5.27
C GLN A 2 -13.17 -50.27 -5.79
N LYS A 3 -14.10 -49.49 -5.24
CA LYS A 3 -14.19 -48.05 -5.46
C LYS A 3 -13.38 -47.36 -4.37
N ASN A 4 -12.30 -46.69 -4.78
CA ASN A 4 -11.63 -45.67 -3.97
C ASN A 4 -12.54 -44.45 -3.87
N SER A 5 -12.94 -44.09 -2.65
CA SER A 5 -13.48 -42.78 -2.33
C SER A 5 -12.31 -41.84 -2.02
N ALA A 6 -12.01 -40.95 -2.96
CA ALA A 6 -11.13 -39.82 -2.71
C ALA A 6 -11.85 -38.84 -1.78
N VAL A 7 -11.26 -38.59 -0.61
CA VAL A 7 -11.64 -37.50 0.28
C VAL A 7 -10.94 -36.25 -0.23
N THR A 8 -11.67 -35.38 -0.91
CA THR A 8 -11.24 -34.00 -1.17
C THR A 8 -11.49 -33.20 0.10
N GLY A 9 -10.45 -33.00 0.90
CA GLY A 9 -10.46 -32.04 1.98
C GLY A 9 -10.33 -30.63 1.43
N ASP A 10 -11.42 -29.86 1.47
CA ASP A 10 -11.43 -28.41 1.37
C ASP A 10 -10.72 -27.83 2.60
N GLN A 11 -9.38 -27.72 2.54
CA GLN A 11 -8.63 -26.90 3.49
C GLN A 11 -8.90 -25.43 3.16
N ARG A 12 -10.02 -24.90 3.67
CA ARG A 12 -10.15 -23.45 3.81
C ARG A 12 -9.03 -23.02 4.75
N MET A 13 -8.07 -22.26 4.22
CA MET A 13 -7.09 -21.58 5.07
C MET A 13 -7.84 -20.77 6.13
N ASN A 14 -7.32 -20.74 7.35
CA ASN A 14 -7.89 -19.90 8.40
C ASN A 14 -7.88 -18.46 7.89
N ASP A 15 -9.01 -17.73 7.95
CA ASP A 15 -9.12 -16.37 7.39
C ASP A 15 -8.00 -15.43 7.91
N ASN A 16 -7.49 -15.68 9.12
CA ASN A 16 -6.36 -14.97 9.75
C ASN A 16 -4.98 -15.17 9.08
N GLN A 17 -4.85 -16.07 8.09
CA GLN A 17 -3.60 -16.31 7.35
C GLN A 17 -3.55 -15.56 6.00
N THR A 18 -4.68 -15.02 5.54
CA THR A 18 -4.73 -14.17 4.34
C THR A 18 -4.56 -12.71 4.72
N THR A 19 -3.84 -11.93 3.91
CA THR A 19 -3.68 -10.49 4.16
C THR A 19 -5.02 -9.76 4.16
N GLU A 20 -5.94 -10.17 3.27
CA GLU A 20 -7.32 -9.66 3.19
C GLU A 20 -8.09 -9.86 4.51
N GLY A 21 -7.80 -10.93 5.25
CA GLY A 21 -8.49 -11.29 6.48
C GLY A 21 -8.16 -10.43 7.69
N PHE A 22 -7.02 -9.75 7.74
CA PHE A 22 -6.61 -8.95 8.91
C PHE A 22 -6.09 -7.55 8.62
N MET A 23 -5.59 -7.28 7.41
CA MET A 23 -4.96 -6.01 7.10
C MET A 23 -6.00 -4.90 6.93
N SER A 24 -5.82 -3.82 7.69
CA SER A 24 -6.54 -2.56 7.52
C SER A 24 -5.73 -1.43 8.14
N MET A 25 -5.68 -0.28 7.46
CA MET A 25 -5.09 0.93 8.05
C MET A 25 -5.94 1.41 9.23
N LYS A 26 -5.33 2.17 10.14
CA LYS A 26 -6.06 2.72 11.28
C LYS A 26 -7.15 3.71 10.82
N GLY A 27 -8.40 3.38 11.13
CA GLY A 27 -9.60 4.11 10.69
C GLY A 27 -9.82 5.47 11.36
N GLY A 28 -10.96 6.11 11.05
CA GLY A 28 -11.33 7.42 11.62
C GLY A 28 -10.45 8.59 11.17
N GLY A 29 -9.85 8.48 9.98
CA GLY A 29 -8.97 9.50 9.39
C GLY A 29 -7.58 9.57 10.02
N TYR A 30 -7.25 8.63 10.91
CA TYR A 30 -5.96 8.58 11.59
C TYR A 30 -4.82 8.37 10.60
N TYR A 31 -5.00 7.47 9.63
CA TYR A 31 -3.98 7.16 8.62
C TYR A 31 -3.55 8.41 7.85
N SER A 32 -4.50 9.15 7.26
CA SER A 32 -4.16 10.36 6.50
C SER A 32 -3.54 11.47 7.34
N LYS A 33 -3.96 11.62 8.60
CA LYS A 33 -3.38 12.62 9.52
C LYS A 33 -1.96 12.26 9.96
N ALA A 34 -1.65 10.96 10.08
CA ALA A 34 -0.35 10.47 10.54
C ALA A 34 0.66 10.24 9.41
N THR A 35 0.22 10.11 8.15
CA THR A 35 1.07 9.66 7.02
C THR A 35 1.24 10.73 5.94
N ILE A 36 1.66 11.94 6.34
CA ILE A 36 1.89 13.05 5.40
C ILE A 36 2.98 12.74 4.35
N GLY A 37 3.93 11.85 4.64
CA GLY A 37 4.92 11.43 3.65
C GLY A 37 4.33 10.61 2.49
N ALA A 38 3.26 9.82 2.70
CA ALA A 38 2.55 9.16 1.61
C ALA A 38 1.84 10.18 0.70
N LYS A 39 1.30 11.26 1.28
CA LYS A 39 0.78 12.39 0.50
C LYS A 39 1.89 13.04 -0.36
N HIS A 40 3.06 13.29 0.21
CA HIS A 40 4.19 13.84 -0.55
C HIS A 40 4.63 12.93 -1.70
N VAL A 41 4.61 11.61 -1.52
CA VAL A 41 4.90 10.63 -2.59
C VAL A 41 3.96 10.82 -3.77
N ILE A 42 2.66 10.97 -3.52
CA ILE A 42 1.63 11.13 -4.55
C ILE A 42 1.75 12.51 -5.21
N ASP A 43 1.73 13.58 -4.41
CA ASP A 43 1.70 14.95 -4.91
C ASP A 43 2.95 15.30 -5.73
N ASN A 44 4.14 14.88 -5.28
CA ASN A 44 5.40 15.17 -5.97
C ASN A 44 5.52 14.45 -7.32
N ALA A 45 4.73 13.39 -7.55
CA ALA A 45 4.73 12.60 -8.77
C ALA A 45 3.45 12.78 -9.61
N ALA A 46 2.53 13.66 -9.20
CA ALA A 46 1.26 13.88 -9.90
C ALA A 46 1.45 14.28 -11.37
N HIS A 47 2.53 15.01 -11.70
CA HIS A 47 2.88 15.36 -13.09
C HIS A 47 3.02 14.15 -14.01
N LEU A 48 3.52 13.01 -13.52
CA LEU A 48 3.62 11.77 -14.32
C LEU A 48 2.24 11.29 -14.79
N ILE A 49 1.21 11.49 -13.96
CA ILE A 49 -0.18 11.13 -14.29
C ILE A 49 -0.75 12.12 -15.30
N PHE A 50 -0.54 13.43 -15.11
CA PHE A 50 -1.01 14.45 -16.06
C PHE A 50 -0.37 14.31 -17.44
N ASP A 51 0.94 14.04 -17.49
CA ASP A 51 1.65 13.80 -18.74
C ASP A 51 1.14 12.53 -19.43
N SER A 52 0.85 11.47 -18.65
CA SER A 52 0.24 10.24 -19.15
C SER A 52 -1.14 10.48 -19.74
N LEU A 53 -2.01 11.25 -19.05
CA LEU A 53 -3.33 11.63 -19.55
C LEU A 53 -3.25 12.51 -20.80
N ALA A 54 -2.26 13.40 -20.88
CA ALA A 54 -2.01 14.21 -22.07
C ALA A 54 -1.61 13.35 -23.27
N ARG A 55 -0.76 12.32 -23.08
CA ARG A 55 -0.40 11.34 -24.11
C ARG A 55 -1.56 10.42 -24.47
N MET A 56 -2.34 9.99 -23.48
CA MET A 56 -3.54 9.17 -23.68
C MET A 56 -4.53 9.89 -24.60
N ASN A 57 -4.65 11.22 -24.46
CA ASN A 57 -5.53 12.09 -25.22
C ASN A 57 -6.94 11.49 -25.43
N PRO A 58 -7.65 11.23 -24.33
CA PRO A 58 -8.91 10.48 -24.39
C PRO A 58 -9.93 11.22 -25.26
N PRO A 59 -10.64 10.51 -26.16
CA PRO A 59 -11.67 11.14 -26.97
C PRO A 59 -12.86 11.57 -26.11
N ASP A 60 -13.47 12.70 -26.48
CA ASP A 60 -14.73 13.16 -25.92
C ASP A 60 -15.90 12.56 -26.72
N ASN A 61 -16.34 11.37 -26.32
CA ASN A 61 -17.28 10.55 -27.09
C ASN A 61 -18.57 10.20 -26.31
N GLY A 62 -18.83 10.88 -25.19
CA GLY A 62 -19.98 10.64 -24.33
C GLY A 62 -19.98 9.33 -23.52
N THR A 63 -18.98 8.45 -23.67
CA THR A 63 -18.87 7.23 -22.84
C THR A 63 -18.36 7.55 -21.44
N THR A 64 -18.63 6.70 -20.44
CA THR A 64 -18.10 6.90 -19.08
C THR A 64 -16.58 6.90 -19.05
N PHE A 65 -15.97 7.83 -18.31
CA PHE A 65 -14.54 7.82 -17.96
C PHE A 65 -14.36 7.30 -16.54
N THR A 66 -13.83 6.09 -16.38
CA THR A 66 -13.64 5.45 -15.08
C THR A 66 -12.23 5.67 -14.56
N VAL A 67 -12.12 6.25 -13.36
CA VAL A 67 -10.89 6.41 -12.59
C VAL A 67 -10.98 5.55 -11.34
N ALA A 68 -9.88 4.90 -10.95
CA ALA A 68 -9.80 4.15 -9.71
C ALA A 68 -8.60 4.57 -8.87
N ASP A 69 -8.77 4.65 -7.55
CA ASP A 69 -7.69 4.70 -6.55
C ASP A 69 -7.67 3.37 -5.79
N MET A 70 -6.66 2.54 -6.06
CA MET A 70 -6.55 1.14 -5.62
C MET A 70 -5.59 1.02 -4.45
N GLY A 71 -6.14 0.71 -3.28
CA GLY A 71 -5.48 0.83 -1.97
C GLY A 71 -5.69 2.21 -1.36
N CYS A 72 -6.95 2.68 -1.33
CA CYS A 72 -7.26 4.06 -0.97
C CYS A 72 -7.13 4.38 0.52
N ALA A 73 -7.12 3.37 1.41
CA ALA A 73 -7.28 3.55 2.85
C ALA A 73 -8.48 4.47 3.16
N ASP A 74 -8.27 5.55 3.91
CA ASP A 74 -9.28 6.57 4.20
C ASP A 74 -9.42 7.66 3.10
N GLY A 75 -8.69 7.54 1.99
CA GLY A 75 -8.73 8.43 0.82
C GLY A 75 -8.06 9.79 1.02
N GLY A 76 -7.69 10.17 2.24
CA GLY A 76 -7.23 11.53 2.53
C GLY A 76 -5.85 11.88 1.98
N THR A 77 -4.95 10.90 1.84
CA THR A 77 -3.61 11.13 1.27
C THR A 77 -3.67 11.44 -0.23
N SER A 78 -4.66 10.88 -0.95
CA SER A 78 -4.81 11.00 -2.40
C SER A 78 -5.85 12.06 -2.82
N ILE A 79 -6.81 12.42 -1.95
CA ILE A 79 -8.00 13.24 -2.29
C ILE A 79 -7.69 14.51 -3.09
N SER A 80 -6.62 15.22 -2.74
CA SER A 80 -6.21 16.45 -3.43
C SER A 80 -5.72 16.17 -4.85
N THR A 81 -4.83 15.19 -5.02
CA THR A 81 -4.29 14.83 -6.34
C THR A 81 -5.39 14.20 -7.22
N VAL A 82 -6.25 13.36 -6.66
CA VAL A 82 -7.44 12.81 -7.34
C VAL A 82 -8.35 13.94 -7.82
N GLY A 83 -8.65 14.93 -6.98
CA GLY A 83 -9.46 16.09 -7.36
C GLY A 83 -8.91 16.82 -8.58
N GLU A 84 -7.60 17.09 -8.61
CA GLU A 84 -6.96 17.75 -9.74
C GLU A 84 -6.94 16.89 -11.02
N ILE A 85 -6.76 15.57 -10.88
CA ILE A 85 -6.88 14.61 -11.98
C ILE A 85 -8.28 14.63 -12.59
N LEU A 86 -9.32 14.57 -11.76
CA LEU A 86 -10.70 14.56 -12.22
C LEU A 86 -11.08 15.89 -12.89
N LYS A 87 -10.62 17.03 -12.36
CA LYS A 87 -10.76 18.36 -13.00
C LYS A 87 -10.08 18.41 -14.36
N PHE A 88 -8.87 17.85 -14.48
CA PHE A 88 -8.16 17.75 -15.75
C PHE A 88 -8.93 16.91 -16.77
N ILE A 89 -9.45 15.74 -16.36
CA ILE A 89 -10.27 14.86 -17.20
C ILE A 89 -11.54 15.59 -17.66
N ARG A 90 -12.29 16.22 -16.74
CA ARG A 90 -13.51 16.98 -17.06
C ARG A 90 -13.25 18.07 -18.12
N LYS A 91 -12.12 18.79 -18.02
CA LYS A 91 -11.74 19.80 -19.02
C LYS A 91 -11.44 19.20 -20.40
N LYS A 92 -10.87 17.99 -20.45
CA LYS A 92 -10.48 17.32 -21.71
C LYS A 92 -11.63 16.58 -22.36
N THR A 93 -12.55 16.04 -21.58
CA THR A 93 -13.70 15.27 -22.06
C THR A 93 -15.00 15.78 -21.43
N PRO A 94 -15.48 16.97 -21.83
CA PRO A 94 -16.61 17.63 -21.19
C PRO A 94 -17.93 16.85 -21.30
N SER A 95 -18.11 16.02 -22.33
CA SER A 95 -19.35 15.26 -22.54
C SER A 95 -19.44 13.93 -21.79
N ARG A 96 -18.33 13.46 -21.22
CA ARG A 96 -18.24 12.12 -20.61
C ARG A 96 -18.66 12.15 -19.13
N PRO A 97 -19.55 11.26 -18.66
CA PRO A 97 -19.72 11.01 -17.24
C PRO A 97 -18.43 10.51 -16.62
N ILE A 98 -18.06 10.99 -15.42
CA ILE A 98 -16.87 10.53 -14.71
C ILE A 98 -17.29 9.61 -13.57
N GLN A 99 -16.71 8.42 -13.54
CA GLN A 99 -16.86 7.47 -12.45
C GLN A 99 -15.55 7.42 -11.66
N MET A 100 -15.56 7.82 -10.39
CA MET A 100 -14.44 7.67 -9.47
C MET A 100 -14.70 6.50 -8.52
N VAL A 101 -13.78 5.53 -8.48
CA VAL A 101 -13.91 4.34 -7.62
C VAL A 101 -12.76 4.25 -6.65
N TYR A 102 -13.06 4.27 -5.36
CA TYR A 102 -12.10 3.98 -4.30
C TYR A 102 -12.09 2.49 -4.00
N THR A 103 -10.95 1.83 -4.09
CA THR A 103 -10.85 0.38 -3.88
C THR A 103 -9.91 0.08 -2.72
N ASP A 104 -10.31 -0.86 -1.87
CA ASP A 104 -9.50 -1.36 -0.76
C ASP A 104 -10.04 -2.73 -0.30
N LEU A 105 -9.43 -3.31 0.74
CA LEU A 105 -9.86 -4.54 1.36
C LEU A 105 -11.21 -4.38 2.11
N PRO A 106 -11.96 -5.47 2.34
CA PRO A 106 -13.27 -5.39 3.00
C PRO A 106 -13.30 -4.73 4.38
N LYS A 107 -12.19 -4.80 5.13
CA LYS A 107 -12.07 -4.20 6.46
C LYS A 107 -11.75 -2.71 6.46
N ASN A 108 -11.55 -2.11 5.29
CA ASN A 108 -11.26 -0.68 5.19
C ASN A 108 -12.43 0.19 5.65
N ASP A 109 -12.11 1.36 6.20
CA ASP A 109 -13.09 2.35 6.66
C ASP A 109 -13.60 3.20 5.48
N PHE A 110 -14.43 2.60 4.63
CA PHE A 110 -15.06 3.32 3.51
C PHE A 110 -15.98 4.45 3.96
N SER A 111 -16.52 4.39 5.19
CA SER A 111 -17.31 5.50 5.75
C SER A 111 -16.45 6.76 5.84
N GLN A 112 -15.22 6.63 6.31
CA GLN A 112 -14.28 7.76 6.36
C GLN A 112 -13.92 8.29 4.96
N VAL A 113 -13.73 7.42 3.97
CA VAL A 113 -13.52 7.83 2.56
C VAL A 113 -14.67 8.74 2.10
N PHE A 114 -15.92 8.31 2.30
CA PHE A 114 -17.07 9.10 1.89
C PHE A 114 -17.26 10.37 2.71
N GLN A 115 -16.94 10.37 4.01
CA GLN A 115 -16.94 11.60 4.80
C GLN A 115 -15.94 12.62 4.25
N ASN A 116 -14.74 12.20 3.84
CA ASN A 116 -13.75 13.08 3.23
C ASN A 116 -14.23 13.60 1.87
N VAL A 117 -14.69 12.70 0.99
CA VAL A 117 -15.17 13.07 -0.35
C VAL A 117 -16.41 13.94 -0.29
N HIS A 118 -17.32 13.76 0.66
CA HIS A 118 -18.53 14.59 0.77
C HIS A 118 -18.37 15.83 1.65
N GLY A 119 -17.13 16.22 2.00
CA GLY A 119 -16.86 17.45 2.75
C GLY A 119 -17.44 17.44 4.17
N GLN A 120 -17.54 16.26 4.79
CA GLN A 120 -17.98 16.07 6.17
C GLN A 120 -16.81 16.12 7.17
N THR A 121 -15.59 16.41 6.68
CA THR A 121 -14.37 16.59 7.46
C THR A 121 -13.71 17.93 7.13
N ASP A 122 -12.56 18.20 7.74
CA ASP A 122 -11.74 19.39 7.50
C ASP A 122 -10.91 19.32 6.21
N MET A 123 -10.92 18.18 5.52
CA MET A 123 -10.22 18.02 4.24
C MET A 123 -10.97 18.71 3.09
N ALA A 124 -10.19 19.33 2.20
CA ALA A 124 -10.73 19.87 0.96
C ALA A 124 -11.29 18.74 0.07
N THR A 125 -12.50 18.93 -0.44
CA THR A 125 -13.18 18.00 -1.34
C THR A 125 -13.27 18.56 -2.76
N TYR A 126 -13.30 17.65 -3.73
CA TYR A 126 -13.53 17.96 -5.14
C TYR A 126 -14.99 17.77 -5.60
N ILE A 127 -15.88 17.20 -4.76
CA ILE A 127 -17.18 16.66 -5.22
C ILE A 127 -18.11 17.72 -5.82
N ASN A 128 -18.02 18.97 -5.33
CA ASN A 128 -18.83 20.08 -5.82
C ASN A 128 -18.16 20.87 -6.94
N ASP A 129 -16.90 20.57 -7.26
CA ASP A 129 -16.11 21.28 -8.27
C ASP A 129 -16.23 20.66 -9.67
N ILE A 130 -16.87 19.49 -9.77
CA ILE A 130 -16.85 18.65 -10.98
C ILE A 130 -18.27 18.19 -11.28
N ASP A 131 -18.80 18.67 -12.41
CA ASP A 131 -20.10 18.23 -12.92
C ASP A 131 -20.07 16.76 -13.37
N ASP A 132 -21.24 16.10 -13.37
CA ASP A 132 -21.45 14.76 -13.93
C ASP A 132 -20.43 13.72 -13.41
N LEU A 133 -20.19 13.76 -12.09
CA LEU A 133 -19.26 12.92 -11.35
C LEU A 133 -20.01 11.97 -10.40
N TYR A 134 -19.66 10.69 -10.47
CA TYR A 134 -20.23 9.63 -9.65
C TYR A 134 -19.13 8.93 -8.86
N VAL A 135 -19.29 8.85 -7.53
CA VAL A 135 -18.30 8.26 -6.64
C VAL A 135 -18.79 6.92 -6.10
N PHE A 136 -17.94 5.90 -6.19
CA PHE A 136 -18.21 4.54 -5.72
C PHE A 136 -17.07 4.02 -4.86
N SER A 137 -17.32 2.91 -4.19
CA SER A 137 -16.30 2.09 -3.55
C SER A 137 -16.35 0.65 -4.03
N SER A 138 -15.21 -0.04 -3.99
CA SER A 138 -15.11 -1.49 -4.17
C SER A 138 -14.26 -2.09 -3.05
N ALA A 139 -14.89 -2.94 -2.25
CA ALA A 139 -14.26 -3.71 -1.18
C ALA A 139 -13.59 -4.99 -1.71
N THR A 140 -13.05 -4.96 -2.93
CA THR A 140 -12.45 -6.13 -3.59
C THR A 140 -10.94 -6.00 -3.59
N SER A 141 -10.23 -7.01 -3.08
CA SER A 141 -8.77 -7.09 -3.17
C SER A 141 -8.28 -6.86 -4.61
N PHE A 142 -7.24 -6.05 -4.77
CA PHE A 142 -6.62 -5.78 -6.06
C PHE A 142 -5.86 -6.98 -6.63
N HIS A 143 -5.69 -8.05 -5.86
CA HIS A 143 -5.25 -9.36 -6.35
C HIS A 143 -6.34 -10.13 -7.12
N LYS A 144 -7.56 -9.57 -7.18
CA LYS A 144 -8.70 -10.06 -7.96
C LYS A 144 -9.09 -9.05 -9.05
N PRO A 145 -9.87 -9.43 -10.08
CA PRO A 145 -10.51 -8.47 -10.98
C PRO A 145 -11.47 -7.57 -10.20
N ILE A 146 -11.32 -6.25 -10.33
CA ILE A 146 -12.16 -5.26 -9.60
C ILE A 146 -13.28 -4.75 -10.51
N PHE A 147 -13.02 -4.68 -11.82
CA PHE A 147 -13.91 -4.06 -12.80
C PHE A 147 -14.40 -5.07 -13.85
N PRO A 148 -15.53 -4.80 -14.53
CA PRO A 148 -15.80 -5.43 -15.81
C PRO A 148 -14.64 -5.22 -16.79
N ALA A 149 -14.41 -6.20 -17.67
CA ALA A 149 -13.31 -6.11 -18.63
C ALA A 149 -13.47 -4.87 -19.54
N GLY A 150 -12.38 -4.15 -19.77
CA GLY A 150 -12.39 -2.99 -20.67
C GLY A 150 -13.07 -1.72 -20.14
N SER A 151 -13.33 -1.63 -18.83
CA SER A 151 -14.14 -0.54 -18.25
C SER A 151 -13.36 0.48 -17.40
N LEU A 152 -12.07 0.23 -17.11
CA LEU A 152 -11.19 1.15 -16.39
C LEU A 152 -10.37 2.01 -17.35
N ASN A 153 -10.44 3.34 -17.26
CA ASN A 153 -9.64 4.24 -18.12
C ASN A 153 -8.32 4.64 -17.46
N LEU A 154 -8.35 4.94 -16.16
CA LEU A 154 -7.17 5.28 -15.36
C LEU A 154 -7.21 4.56 -14.02
N GLY A 155 -6.23 3.70 -13.76
CA GLY A 155 -5.99 3.14 -12.43
C GLY A 155 -4.82 3.83 -11.74
N ILE A 156 -5.02 4.29 -10.51
CA ILE A 156 -3.99 4.86 -9.64
C ILE A 156 -3.82 3.90 -8.47
N SER A 157 -2.59 3.65 -8.05
CA SER A 157 -2.31 2.93 -6.82
C SER A 157 -1.03 3.48 -6.20
N ALA A 158 -1.12 3.90 -4.94
CA ALA A 158 0.03 4.40 -4.21
C ALA A 158 0.18 3.63 -2.89
N THR A 159 1.39 3.15 -2.60
CA THR A 159 1.72 2.54 -1.30
C THR A 159 0.80 1.35 -0.93
N ALA A 160 0.53 0.45 -1.90
CA ALA A 160 -0.42 -0.66 -1.69
C ALA A 160 0.10 -2.04 -2.17
N SER A 161 0.62 -2.14 -3.39
CA SER A 161 0.95 -3.44 -4.02
C SER A 161 2.18 -4.17 -3.46
N HIS A 162 2.81 -3.60 -2.45
CA HIS A 162 3.84 -4.28 -1.66
C HIS A 162 3.21 -5.28 -0.67
N TYR A 163 1.92 -5.14 -0.29
CA TYR A 163 1.22 -6.16 0.47
C TYR A 163 0.95 -7.40 -0.40
N VAL A 164 1.47 -8.55 0.02
CA VAL A 164 1.22 -9.83 -0.64
C VAL A 164 -0.15 -10.39 -0.25
N SER A 165 -0.70 -11.28 -1.05
CA SER A 165 -2.04 -11.87 -0.85
C SER A 165 -2.09 -12.80 0.36
N GLU A 166 -0.99 -13.50 0.64
CA GLU A 166 -0.83 -14.42 1.77
C GLU A 166 0.58 -14.34 2.37
N GLN A 167 0.70 -14.70 3.64
CA GLN A 167 1.99 -14.84 4.30
C GLN A 167 2.64 -16.18 3.87
N PRO A 168 3.79 -16.17 3.17
CA PRO A 168 4.33 -17.40 2.60
C PRO A 168 5.03 -18.30 3.62
N CYS A 169 5.62 -17.73 4.67
CA CYS A 169 6.24 -18.48 5.77
C CYS A 169 6.38 -17.63 7.04
N ILE A 170 6.75 -18.29 8.14
CA ILE A 170 7.26 -17.63 9.33
C ILE A 170 8.70 -17.17 9.09
N ILE A 171 9.05 -15.96 9.52
CA ILE A 171 10.42 -15.48 9.53
C ILE A 171 11.02 -15.73 10.92
N SER A 172 12.04 -16.58 11.01
CA SER A 172 12.51 -17.12 12.30
C SER A 172 13.25 -16.12 13.18
N ASN A 173 13.91 -15.11 12.60
CA ASN A 173 14.80 -14.19 13.32
C ASN A 173 14.49 -12.70 13.05
N HIS A 174 13.38 -12.43 12.37
CA HIS A 174 12.96 -11.08 12.02
C HIS A 174 11.44 -11.05 11.83
N ILE A 175 10.86 -9.85 11.72
CA ILE A 175 9.41 -9.68 11.47
C ILE A 175 9.08 -9.27 10.03
N HIS A 176 10.08 -9.04 9.18
CA HIS A 176 9.89 -8.52 7.81
C HIS A 176 10.95 -9.11 6.88
N MET A 177 10.60 -9.36 5.62
CA MET A 177 11.47 -10.02 4.64
C MET A 177 12.81 -9.31 4.37
N VAL A 178 12.94 -8.03 4.72
CA VAL A 178 14.19 -7.25 4.53
C VAL A 178 15.26 -7.64 5.53
N GLY A 179 14.88 -8.19 6.68
CA GLY A 179 15.79 -8.77 7.66
C GLY A 179 15.89 -10.30 7.58
N SER A 180 15.22 -10.94 6.62
CA SER A 180 15.30 -12.40 6.42
C SER A 180 16.36 -12.79 5.38
N SER A 181 16.69 -14.08 5.32
CA SER A 181 17.67 -14.63 4.38
C SER A 181 17.27 -16.03 3.91
N GLY A 182 18.01 -16.61 2.96
CA GLY A 182 17.82 -17.99 2.52
C GLY A 182 16.42 -18.29 1.95
N GLU A 183 15.85 -19.41 2.39
CA GLU A 183 14.54 -19.89 1.93
C GLU A 183 13.40 -18.95 2.34
N GLU A 184 13.44 -18.37 3.54
CA GLU A 184 12.43 -17.42 4.03
C GLU A 184 12.37 -16.18 3.14
N ARG A 185 13.53 -15.60 2.82
CA ARG A 185 13.63 -14.45 1.90
C ARG A 185 13.10 -14.80 0.51
N THR A 186 13.49 -15.97 0.00
CA THR A 186 13.09 -16.46 -1.33
C THR A 186 11.58 -16.65 -1.41
N ALA A 187 10.94 -17.18 -0.37
CA ALA A 187 9.50 -17.39 -0.31
C ALA A 187 8.71 -16.07 -0.41
N TYR A 188 9.12 -15.02 0.31
CA TYR A 188 8.50 -13.69 0.19
C TYR A 188 8.74 -13.02 -1.16
N GLN A 189 9.89 -13.23 -1.78
CA GLN A 189 10.17 -12.73 -3.12
C GLN A 189 9.31 -13.43 -4.17
N GLU A 190 9.16 -14.76 -4.07
CA GLU A 190 8.33 -15.53 -5.00
C GLU A 190 6.84 -15.20 -4.86
N GLN A 191 6.32 -15.11 -3.63
CA GLN A 191 4.95 -14.67 -3.39
C GLN A 191 4.72 -13.26 -3.95
N GLY A 192 5.67 -12.34 -3.71
CA GLY A 192 5.65 -11.00 -4.29
C GLY A 192 5.66 -11.01 -5.82
N ARG A 193 6.42 -11.91 -6.44
CA ARG A 193 6.48 -12.03 -7.91
C ARG A 193 5.14 -12.52 -8.47
N LEU A 194 4.55 -13.55 -7.87
CA LEU A 194 3.26 -14.12 -8.27
C LEU A 194 2.13 -13.08 -8.14
N ASP A 195 2.05 -12.39 -7.00
CA ASP A 195 1.02 -11.38 -6.76
C ASP A 195 1.16 -10.17 -7.69
N TRP A 196 2.40 -9.77 -8.03
CA TRP A 196 2.63 -8.69 -8.98
C TRP A 196 2.18 -9.05 -10.39
N GLU A 197 2.54 -10.23 -10.88
CA GLU A 197 2.08 -10.73 -12.17
C GLU A 197 0.55 -10.81 -12.20
N GLN A 198 -0.06 -11.40 -11.17
CA GLN A 198 -1.51 -11.56 -11.08
C GLN A 198 -2.24 -10.20 -11.02
N MET A 199 -1.72 -9.24 -10.26
CA MET A 199 -2.26 -7.89 -10.22
C MET A 199 -2.20 -7.24 -11.61
N LEU A 200 -1.06 -7.29 -12.29
CA LEU A 200 -0.91 -6.73 -13.63
C LEU A 200 -1.84 -7.40 -14.64
N LEU A 201 -2.01 -8.72 -14.61
CA LEU A 201 -2.96 -9.44 -15.47
C LEU A 201 -4.42 -9.04 -15.20
N ASN A 202 -4.80 -8.90 -13.93
CA ASN A 202 -6.13 -8.42 -13.58
C ASN A 202 -6.35 -6.99 -14.09
N ARG A 203 -5.35 -6.10 -13.95
CA ARG A 203 -5.45 -4.73 -14.47
C ARG A 203 -5.46 -4.69 -15.99
N ALA A 204 -4.70 -5.54 -16.66
CA ALA A 204 -4.76 -5.68 -18.12
C ALA A 204 -6.18 -6.04 -18.57
N ARG A 205 -6.88 -6.94 -17.87
CA ARG A 205 -8.29 -7.24 -18.14
C ARG A 205 -9.21 -6.05 -17.87
N ASP A 206 -9.04 -5.38 -16.73
CA ASP A 206 -9.91 -4.29 -16.28
C ASP A 206 -9.81 -3.05 -17.18
N LEU A 207 -8.62 -2.74 -17.68
CA LEU A 207 -8.35 -1.56 -18.51
C LEU A 207 -9.08 -1.59 -19.85
N ALA A 208 -9.69 -0.46 -20.20
CA ALA A 208 -10.11 -0.14 -21.56
C ALA A 208 -8.90 -0.09 -22.52
N PRO A 209 -9.11 -0.25 -23.84
CA PRO A 209 -8.06 0.03 -24.81
C PRO A 209 -7.48 1.42 -24.61
N ASN A 210 -6.15 1.57 -24.68
CA ASN A 210 -5.44 2.80 -24.38
C ASN A 210 -5.61 3.29 -22.91
N GLY A 211 -6.08 2.45 -21.99
CA GLY A 211 -6.11 2.75 -20.56
C GLY A 211 -4.70 2.93 -19.97
N ARG A 212 -4.62 3.57 -18.80
CA ARG A 212 -3.36 3.83 -18.09
C ARG A 212 -3.40 3.34 -16.66
N LEU A 213 -2.23 2.91 -16.16
CA LEU A 213 -1.97 2.71 -14.74
C LEU A 213 -0.86 3.68 -14.29
N ALA A 214 -1.06 4.28 -13.13
CA ALA A 214 -0.04 4.98 -12.37
C ALA A 214 0.18 4.23 -11.05
N LEU A 215 1.30 3.52 -10.93
CA LEU A 215 1.59 2.63 -9.81
C LEU A 215 2.82 3.15 -9.06
N PHE A 216 2.62 3.71 -7.87
CA PHE A 216 3.67 4.31 -7.05
C PHE A 216 3.82 3.46 -5.78
N ASN A 217 4.73 2.49 -5.76
CA ASN A 217 4.77 1.51 -4.67
C ASN A 217 6.14 1.39 -4.01
N PHE A 218 6.15 0.98 -2.74
CA PHE A 218 7.39 0.69 -2.04
C PHE A 218 8.21 -0.34 -2.81
N GLY A 219 9.50 -0.10 -2.87
CA GLY A 219 10.45 -0.94 -3.57
C GLY A 219 11.83 -0.86 -2.97
N ILE A 220 12.75 -1.52 -3.66
CA ILE A 220 14.18 -1.45 -3.41
C ILE A 220 14.79 -0.68 -4.58
N ASP A 221 15.43 0.45 -4.27
CA ASP A 221 16.07 1.25 -5.31
C ASP A 221 17.42 0.67 -5.77
N GLU A 222 18.04 1.32 -6.74
CA GLU A 222 19.33 0.92 -7.33
C GLU A 222 20.48 0.92 -6.33
N LYS A 223 20.32 1.58 -5.18
CA LYS A 223 21.30 1.62 -4.07
C LYS A 223 20.95 0.62 -2.97
N GLY A 224 19.92 -0.21 -3.15
CA GLY A 224 19.47 -1.16 -2.14
C GLY A 224 18.67 -0.54 -1.00
N ARG A 225 18.25 0.73 -1.13
CA ARG A 225 17.44 1.42 -0.10
C ARG A 225 15.98 0.99 -0.21
N TYR A 226 15.28 0.98 0.92
CA TYR A 226 13.87 0.66 1.03
C TYR A 226 13.23 1.50 2.15
N LEU A 227 11.91 1.37 2.35
CA LEU A 227 11.16 2.10 3.38
C LEU A 227 11.87 2.05 4.74
N GLY A 228 12.22 3.22 5.29
CA GLY A 228 12.86 3.33 6.60
C GLY A 228 14.29 2.75 6.66
N SER A 229 14.96 2.59 5.51
CA SER A 229 16.36 2.16 5.40
C SER A 229 17.07 2.91 4.26
N THR A 230 17.56 4.10 4.59
CA THR A 230 18.19 5.04 3.64
C THR A 230 19.57 5.53 4.08
N GLY A 231 20.20 4.83 5.03
CA GLY A 231 21.54 5.13 5.57
C GLY A 231 21.57 5.54 7.05
N GLY A 232 20.41 5.67 7.69
CA GLY A 232 20.25 5.86 9.13
C GLY A 232 19.95 4.57 9.88
N VAL A 233 19.15 4.68 10.95
CA VAL A 233 18.64 3.54 11.71
C VAL A 233 17.59 2.82 10.87
N ASN A 234 17.75 1.51 10.68
CA ASN A 234 16.76 0.69 9.99
C ASN A 234 15.50 0.53 10.86
N MET A 235 14.38 1.01 10.32
CA MET A 235 13.08 0.99 10.97
C MET A 235 12.59 -0.44 11.30
N PHE A 236 12.76 -1.40 10.38
CA PHE A 236 12.31 -2.78 10.58
C PHE A 236 13.18 -3.54 11.58
N ASP A 237 14.49 -3.26 11.62
CA ASP A 237 15.39 -3.82 12.63
C ASP A 237 15.00 -3.30 14.03
N THR A 238 14.61 -2.02 14.11
CA THR A 238 14.13 -1.41 15.36
C THR A 238 12.81 -2.02 15.82
N PHE A 239 11.85 -2.21 14.90
CA PHE A 239 10.62 -2.93 15.23
C PHE A 239 10.90 -4.34 15.74
N ASN A 240 11.77 -5.09 15.05
CA ASN A 240 12.13 -6.45 15.43
C ASN A 240 12.75 -6.48 16.84
N LEU A 241 13.72 -5.61 17.10
CA LEU A 241 14.39 -5.49 18.40
C LEU A 241 13.41 -5.20 19.53
N LEU A 242 12.54 -4.21 19.34
CA LEU A 242 11.58 -3.79 20.36
C LEU A 242 10.50 -4.86 20.59
N TRP A 243 10.03 -5.52 19.53
CA TRP A 243 9.05 -6.60 19.64
C TRP A 243 9.65 -7.83 20.32
N LYS A 244 10.88 -8.23 19.95
CA LYS A 244 11.61 -9.30 20.65
C LYS A 244 11.83 -8.98 22.13
N SER A 245 12.10 -7.72 22.47
CA SER A 245 12.27 -7.32 23.87
C SER A 245 11.03 -7.58 24.73
N LEU A 246 9.82 -7.55 24.15
CA LEU A 246 8.58 -7.92 24.83
C LEU A 246 8.45 -9.43 25.02
N ALA A 247 9.04 -10.24 24.15
CA ALA A 247 9.13 -11.68 24.35
C ALA A 247 10.16 -12.02 25.44
N ASP A 248 11.31 -11.35 25.41
CA ASP A 248 12.39 -11.55 26.38
C ASP A 248 11.98 -11.17 27.81
N ASP A 249 11.15 -10.12 27.96
CA ASP A 249 10.61 -9.70 29.27
C ASP A 249 9.31 -10.42 29.67
N GLY A 250 8.80 -11.33 28.82
CA GLY A 250 7.62 -12.15 29.07
C GLY A 250 6.27 -11.43 28.90
N THR A 251 6.26 -10.19 28.36
CA THR A 251 5.02 -9.49 27.99
C THR A 251 4.25 -10.22 26.90
N ILE A 252 4.95 -10.77 25.90
CA ILE A 252 4.42 -11.67 24.88
C ILE A 252 5.14 -13.01 24.92
N SER A 253 4.55 -14.06 24.35
CA SER A 253 5.23 -15.35 24.20
C SER A 253 6.19 -15.34 22.99
N GLU A 254 7.12 -16.29 22.97
CA GLU A 254 7.99 -16.50 21.79
C GLU A 254 7.17 -16.88 20.55
N GLU A 255 6.05 -17.60 20.73
CA GLU A 255 5.12 -17.94 19.65
C GLU A 255 4.45 -16.68 19.07
N GLU A 256 4.03 -15.73 19.91
CA GLU A 256 3.46 -14.46 19.44
C GLU A 256 4.49 -13.59 18.70
N TYR A 257 5.75 -13.62 19.15
CA TYR A 257 6.85 -13.00 18.40
C TYR A 257 7.01 -13.63 17.02
N LEU A 258 7.12 -14.97 16.93
CA LEU A 258 7.29 -15.70 15.68
C LEU A 258 6.10 -15.53 14.72
N ASN A 259 4.88 -15.48 15.25
CA ASN A 259 3.66 -15.26 14.46
C ASN A 259 3.54 -13.82 13.92
N THR A 260 4.39 -12.89 14.35
CA THR A 260 4.36 -11.50 13.89
C THR A 260 5.21 -11.31 12.65
N ASN A 261 4.62 -11.46 11.46
CA ASN A 261 5.33 -11.16 10.21
C ASN A 261 4.53 -10.19 9.34
N PHE A 262 5.22 -9.19 8.79
CA PHE A 262 4.63 -8.27 7.84
C PHE A 262 4.43 -8.99 6.50
N PRO A 263 3.18 -9.08 5.97
CA PRO A 263 2.90 -9.70 4.69
C PRO A 263 3.25 -8.71 3.57
N GLN A 264 4.52 -8.33 3.49
CA GLN A 264 5.02 -7.32 2.58
C GLN A 264 6.18 -7.88 1.75
N SER A 265 6.14 -7.60 0.45
CA SER A 265 7.23 -7.89 -0.48
C SER A 265 7.73 -6.64 -1.19
N TYR A 266 8.99 -6.28 -0.97
CA TYR A 266 9.65 -5.17 -1.65
C TYR A 266 10.43 -5.68 -2.86
N ARG A 267 10.08 -5.10 -4.01
CA ARG A 267 10.64 -5.45 -5.32
C ARG A 267 11.66 -4.41 -5.75
N THR A 268 12.73 -4.87 -6.37
CA THR A 268 13.68 -4.03 -7.10
C THR A 268 13.05 -3.49 -8.38
N VAL A 269 13.64 -2.44 -8.96
CA VAL A 269 13.22 -1.93 -10.28
C VAL A 269 13.18 -3.04 -11.33
N LYS A 270 14.18 -3.93 -11.34
CA LYS A 270 14.23 -5.08 -12.25
C LYS A 270 13.05 -6.04 -12.06
N GLU A 271 12.68 -6.33 -10.81
CA GLU A 271 11.54 -7.21 -10.51
C GLU A 271 10.20 -6.55 -10.87
N PHE A 272 10.05 -5.23 -10.69
CA PHE A 272 8.86 -4.49 -11.13
C PHE A 272 8.69 -4.52 -12.65
N THR A 273 9.78 -4.36 -13.39
CA THR A 273 9.79 -4.17 -14.85
C THR A 273 9.85 -5.48 -15.64
N ALA A 274 10.35 -6.57 -15.06
CA ALA A 274 10.51 -7.85 -15.76
C ALA A 274 9.24 -8.34 -16.52
N PRO A 275 8.01 -8.30 -15.96
CA PRO A 275 6.81 -8.70 -16.70
C PRO A 275 6.37 -7.72 -17.80
N LEU A 276 6.95 -6.51 -17.84
CA LEU A 276 6.64 -5.47 -18.82
C LEU A 276 7.70 -5.39 -19.93
N ASP A 277 8.90 -5.91 -19.67
CA ASP A 277 10.03 -5.90 -20.60
C ASP A 277 10.19 -7.23 -21.34
N ASP A 278 9.82 -8.37 -20.74
CA ASP A 278 9.89 -9.68 -21.39
C ASP A 278 8.71 -9.88 -22.34
N GLU A 279 8.98 -9.87 -23.64
CA GLU A 279 7.98 -10.04 -24.69
C GLU A 279 7.26 -11.40 -24.64
N ASN A 280 7.84 -12.40 -23.97
CA ASN A 280 7.23 -13.72 -23.78
C ASN A 280 6.46 -13.84 -22.46
N SER A 281 6.42 -12.79 -21.64
CA SER A 281 5.67 -12.81 -20.40
C SER A 281 4.16 -12.66 -20.67
N ARG A 282 3.34 -13.29 -19.82
CA ARG A 282 1.88 -13.21 -19.88
C ARG A 282 1.36 -11.77 -19.80
N VAL A 283 2.06 -10.92 -19.06
CA VAL A 283 1.71 -9.51 -18.87
C VAL A 283 1.95 -8.70 -20.14
N TYR A 284 3.07 -8.93 -20.83
CA TYR A 284 3.35 -8.31 -22.12
C TYR A 284 2.36 -8.81 -23.19
N GLU A 285 2.07 -10.12 -23.23
CA GLU A 285 1.05 -10.69 -24.11
C GLU A 285 -0.35 -10.12 -23.85
N ALA A 286 -0.68 -9.81 -22.59
CA ALA A 286 -1.93 -9.15 -22.19
C ALA A 286 -2.02 -7.66 -22.60
N GLY A 287 -1.00 -7.13 -23.28
CA GLY A 287 -1.02 -5.82 -23.91
C GLY A 287 -0.53 -4.67 -23.02
N LEU A 288 0.04 -4.95 -21.84
CA LEU A 288 0.62 -3.90 -20.99
C LEU A 288 2.02 -3.50 -21.48
N ARG A 289 2.27 -2.19 -21.54
CA ARG A 289 3.55 -1.60 -21.95
C ARG A 289 3.97 -0.54 -20.96
N MET A 290 5.23 -0.56 -20.54
CA MET A 290 5.80 0.48 -19.70
C MET A 290 5.99 1.77 -20.50
N GLU A 291 5.48 2.89 -20.01
CA GLU A 291 5.78 4.23 -20.54
C GLU A 291 6.87 4.94 -19.74
N HIS A 292 6.95 4.67 -18.44
CA HIS A 292 7.88 5.33 -17.54
C HIS A 292 8.18 4.43 -16.33
N VAL A 293 9.43 4.49 -15.87
CA VAL A 293 9.87 3.91 -14.61
C VAL A 293 10.96 4.79 -13.99
N GLU A 294 10.85 5.06 -12.70
CA GLU A 294 11.92 5.67 -11.91
C GLU A 294 11.78 5.31 -10.44
N THR A 295 12.86 5.49 -9.67
CA THR A 295 12.82 5.42 -8.20
C THR A 295 12.97 6.81 -7.61
N ARG A 296 12.30 7.07 -6.49
CA ARG A 296 12.55 8.27 -5.68
C ARG A 296 12.64 7.91 -4.21
N VAL A 297 13.38 8.75 -3.49
CA VAL A 297 13.38 8.79 -2.03
C VAL A 297 12.72 10.08 -1.59
N VAL A 298 11.57 9.97 -0.93
CA VAL A 298 10.90 11.10 -0.29
C VAL A 298 11.30 11.09 1.18
N ALA A 299 11.99 12.14 1.60
CA ALA A 299 12.49 12.28 2.96
C ALA A 299 11.36 12.27 3.99
N CYS A 300 11.62 11.68 5.15
CA CYS A 300 10.70 11.64 6.27
C CYS A 300 10.42 13.07 6.75
N PRO A 301 9.16 13.56 6.66
CA PRO A 301 8.83 14.94 6.97
C PRO A 301 9.10 15.29 8.44
N PHE A 302 8.94 14.32 9.35
CA PHE A 302 9.22 14.50 10.78
C PHE A 302 10.71 14.58 11.08
N ALA A 303 11.54 13.80 10.38
CA ALA A 303 12.99 13.90 10.52
C ALA A 303 13.52 15.22 9.93
N GLU A 304 12.91 15.70 8.84
CA GLU A 304 13.22 17.02 8.28
C GLU A 304 12.82 18.17 9.21
N ASP A 305 11.64 18.10 9.86
CA ASP A 305 11.25 19.12 10.84
C ASP A 305 12.16 19.08 12.08
N PHE A 306 12.53 17.89 12.55
CA PHE A 306 13.47 17.71 13.67
C PHE A 306 14.81 18.40 13.42
N LYS A 307 15.35 18.35 12.20
CA LYS A 307 16.58 19.09 11.84
C LYS A 307 16.46 20.59 12.06
N ARG A 308 15.25 21.15 12.04
CA ARG A 308 14.98 22.58 12.24
C ARG A 308 14.80 22.94 13.72
N HIS A 309 13.96 22.19 14.44
CA HIS A 309 13.61 22.54 15.82
C HIS A 309 14.48 21.84 16.89
N GLY A 310 15.14 20.72 16.58
CA GLY A 310 16.07 20.03 17.47
C GLY A 310 15.46 19.39 18.72
N ASP A 311 14.13 19.32 18.82
CA ASP A 311 13.39 18.77 19.98
C ASP A 311 13.10 17.29 19.74
N SER A 312 13.84 16.41 20.43
CA SER A 312 13.74 14.97 20.26
C SER A 312 12.43 14.39 20.78
N VAL A 313 11.86 14.96 21.84
CA VAL A 313 10.58 14.53 22.42
C VAL A 313 9.44 14.87 21.47
N ARG A 314 9.47 16.08 20.89
CA ARG A 314 8.52 16.47 19.84
C ARG A 314 8.65 15.56 18.62
N PHE A 315 9.87 15.31 18.15
CA PHE A 315 10.11 14.44 17.01
C PHE A 315 9.52 13.05 17.23
N ALA A 316 9.78 12.42 18.39
CA ALA A 316 9.25 11.10 18.70
C ALA A 316 7.71 11.08 18.69
N LYS A 317 7.06 12.07 19.32
CA LYS A 317 5.60 12.19 19.38
C LYS A 317 4.93 12.39 18.02
N GLU A 318 5.61 13.05 17.09
CA GLU A 318 5.09 13.27 15.74
C GLU A 318 5.40 12.09 14.80
N TYR A 319 6.57 11.45 14.99
CA TYR A 319 7.04 10.35 14.17
C TYR A 319 6.34 9.02 14.46
N ILE A 320 6.24 8.58 15.73
CA ILE A 320 5.72 7.24 16.05
C ILE A 320 4.27 6.99 15.58
N PRO A 321 3.35 7.97 15.63
CA PRO A 321 2.03 7.82 15.02
C PRO A 321 2.06 7.39 13.54
N THR A 322 3.06 7.86 12.77
CA THR A 322 3.20 7.50 11.35
C THR A 322 3.45 6.01 11.20
N LEU A 323 4.32 5.45 12.03
CA LEU A 323 4.65 4.02 12.05
C LEU A 323 3.43 3.21 12.44
N ARG A 324 2.81 3.60 13.56
CA ARG A 324 1.65 2.91 14.13
C ARG A 324 0.47 2.82 13.18
N SER A 325 0.26 3.83 12.34
CA SER A 325 -0.90 3.94 11.45
C SER A 325 -1.08 2.77 10.46
N TRP A 326 0.01 2.11 10.06
CA TRP A 326 0.02 1.02 9.10
C TRP A 326 0.54 -0.30 9.66
N SER A 327 1.31 -0.28 10.75
CA SER A 327 1.88 -1.51 11.35
C SER A 327 1.05 -2.14 12.47
N GLU A 328 0.13 -1.39 13.10
CA GLU A 328 -0.63 -1.87 14.27
C GLU A 328 -1.39 -3.17 14.01
N ALA A 329 -2.02 -3.31 12.84
CA ALA A 329 -2.76 -4.51 12.47
C ALA A 329 -1.87 -5.77 12.40
N THR A 330 -0.63 -5.66 11.91
CA THR A 330 0.31 -6.78 11.87
C THR A 330 0.73 -7.22 13.27
N PHE A 331 1.09 -6.28 14.14
CA PHE A 331 1.45 -6.61 15.52
C PHE A 331 0.27 -7.20 16.30
N ALA A 332 -0.94 -6.67 16.09
CA ALA A 332 -2.16 -7.21 16.71
C ALA A 332 -2.44 -8.65 16.24
N ASN A 333 -2.26 -8.94 14.94
CA ASN A 333 -2.49 -10.26 14.36
C ASN A 333 -1.50 -11.33 14.86
N GLY A 334 -0.30 -10.91 15.28
CA GLY A 334 0.69 -11.82 15.87
C GLY A 334 0.37 -12.23 17.32
N LEU A 335 -0.48 -11.49 18.02
CA LEU A 335 -0.92 -11.82 19.37
C LEU A 335 -1.97 -12.94 19.37
N SER A 336 -2.03 -13.71 20.45
CA SER A 336 -3.04 -14.76 20.59
C SER A 336 -4.45 -14.17 20.60
N ASN A 337 -5.34 -14.78 19.81
CA ASN A 337 -6.78 -14.47 19.80
C ASN A 337 -7.47 -14.77 21.14
N GLU A 338 -6.82 -15.50 22.05
CA GLU A 338 -7.33 -15.78 23.40
C GLU A 338 -7.10 -14.61 24.36
N ARG A 339 -6.19 -13.66 24.03
CA ARG A 339 -5.98 -12.47 24.86
C ARG A 339 -7.20 -11.53 24.77
N PRO A 340 -7.68 -11.00 25.91
CA PRO A 340 -8.66 -9.92 25.91
C PRO A 340 -8.20 -8.72 25.07
N LEU A 341 -9.13 -8.08 24.36
CA LEU A 341 -8.80 -6.94 23.49
C LEU A 341 -8.08 -5.80 24.22
N GLU A 342 -8.46 -5.51 25.48
CA GLU A 342 -7.78 -4.48 26.29
C GLU A 342 -6.34 -4.85 26.63
N GLU A 343 -6.04 -6.14 26.78
CA GLU A 343 -4.69 -6.62 26.99
C GLU A 343 -3.85 -6.49 25.72
N GLN A 344 -4.40 -6.88 24.57
CA GLN A 344 -3.75 -6.69 23.27
C GLN A 344 -3.43 -5.21 23.03
N ARG A 345 -4.40 -4.31 23.29
CA ARG A 345 -4.21 -2.86 23.18
C ARG A 345 -3.09 -2.36 24.09
N LYS A 346 -3.04 -2.81 25.34
CA LYS A 346 -1.97 -2.44 26.28
C LYS A 346 -0.59 -2.91 25.82
N ILE A 347 -0.47 -4.10 25.24
CA ILE A 347 0.78 -4.62 24.67
C ILE A 347 1.23 -3.72 23.51
N LEU A 348 0.33 -3.40 22.59
CA LEU A 348 0.62 -2.51 21.46
C LEU A 348 1.02 -1.10 21.93
N ASP A 349 0.31 -0.53 22.89
CA ASP A 349 0.66 0.77 23.49
C ASP A 349 2.04 0.73 24.16
N THR A 350 2.37 -0.38 24.82
CA THR A 350 3.70 -0.60 25.41
C THR A 350 4.78 -0.65 24.33
N PHE A 351 4.55 -1.39 23.25
CA PHE A 351 5.48 -1.49 22.12
C PHE A 351 5.77 -0.12 21.48
N TYR A 352 4.73 0.62 21.08
CA TYR A 352 4.92 1.94 20.48
C TYR A 352 5.47 2.96 21.47
N GLY A 353 5.13 2.86 22.76
CA GLY A 353 5.72 3.68 23.82
C GLY A 353 7.22 3.41 24.01
N LYS A 354 7.67 2.14 23.92
CA LYS A 354 9.09 1.80 23.92
C LYS A 354 9.81 2.44 22.71
N TYR A 355 9.20 2.44 21.53
CA TYR A 355 9.78 3.08 20.35
C TYR A 355 9.81 4.62 20.50
N GLU A 356 8.74 5.24 20.99
CA GLU A 356 8.72 6.68 21.27
C GLU A 356 9.84 7.10 22.22
N ASN A 357 10.03 6.35 23.31
CA ASN A 357 11.12 6.60 24.25
C ASN A 357 12.51 6.42 23.62
N LEU A 358 12.69 5.41 22.76
CA LEU A 358 13.94 5.19 22.04
C LEU A 358 14.26 6.40 21.14
N VAL A 359 13.29 6.87 20.34
CA VAL A 359 13.48 8.02 19.45
C VAL A 359 13.71 9.30 20.25
N ALA A 360 12.99 9.50 21.35
CA ALA A 360 13.15 10.69 22.18
C ALA A 360 14.54 10.77 22.84
N THR A 361 15.13 9.62 23.19
CA THR A 361 16.45 9.54 23.85
C THR A 361 17.61 9.51 22.86
N SER A 362 17.41 8.89 21.69
CA SER A 362 18.43 8.73 20.64
C SER A 362 17.85 9.04 19.26
N PRO A 363 17.48 10.29 18.95
CA PRO A 363 16.74 10.64 17.74
C PRO A 363 17.55 10.51 16.45
N ALA A 364 18.88 10.51 16.55
CA ALA A 364 19.76 10.56 15.40
C ALA A 364 19.59 9.33 14.48
N GLY A 365 19.31 9.59 13.20
CA GLY A 365 19.21 8.56 12.17
C GLY A 365 17.86 7.86 12.09
N HIS A 366 16.92 8.09 13.02
CA HIS A 366 15.56 7.58 12.87
C HIS A 366 14.82 8.37 11.79
N ALA A 367 14.23 7.67 10.83
CA ALA A 367 13.39 8.23 9.78
C ALA A 367 12.58 7.11 9.12
N MET A 368 11.40 7.46 8.62
CA MET A 368 10.65 6.64 7.67
C MET A 368 10.70 7.32 6.31
N ASP A 369 11.89 7.35 5.70
CA ASP A 369 12.03 7.79 4.32
C ASP A 369 11.29 6.81 3.41
N TYR A 370 10.54 7.34 2.46
CA TYR A 370 9.72 6.57 1.54
C TYR A 370 10.52 6.30 0.28
N VAL A 371 10.79 5.01 0.01
CA VAL A 371 11.49 4.59 -1.20
C VAL A 371 10.49 3.90 -2.13
N HIS A 372 10.18 4.57 -3.24
CA HIS A 372 9.15 4.14 -4.17
C HIS A 372 9.70 3.93 -5.57
N CYS A 373 9.16 2.92 -6.25
CA CYS A 373 9.22 2.80 -7.69
C CYS A 373 7.93 3.38 -8.29
N TYR A 374 8.08 4.31 -9.23
CA TYR A 374 6.99 5.00 -9.92
C TYR A 374 6.89 4.44 -11.33
N LEU A 375 5.77 3.79 -11.65
CA LEU A 375 5.52 3.25 -12.98
C LEU A 375 4.32 3.93 -13.62
N ILE A 376 4.47 4.30 -14.90
CA ILE A 376 3.34 4.58 -15.79
C ILE A 376 3.27 3.45 -16.81
N ILE A 377 2.12 2.80 -16.89
CA ILE A 377 1.87 1.66 -17.77
C ILE A 377 0.67 1.98 -18.66
N ARG A 378 0.76 1.64 -19.94
CA ARG A 378 -0.35 1.72 -20.90
C ARG A 378 -0.82 0.33 -21.32
N LYS A 379 -2.09 0.24 -21.71
CA LYS A 379 -2.64 -0.93 -22.41
C LYS A 379 -2.79 -0.62 -23.91
N ASP A 380 -2.22 -1.46 -24.76
CA ASP A 380 -2.20 -1.21 -26.22
C ASP A 380 -3.51 -1.58 -26.92
N PHE A 381 -4.13 -2.70 -26.56
CA PHE A 381 -5.36 -3.22 -27.20
C PHE A 381 -6.31 -3.84 -26.20
#